data_AF-A0A0C7QT17-F1
#
_entry.id   AF-A0A0C7QT17-F1
#
_cell.length_a   1.000
_cell.length_b   1.000
_cell.length_c   1.000
_cell.angle_alpha   90.00
_cell.angle_beta   90.00
_cell.angle_gamma   90.00
#
_symmetry.space_group_name_H-M   'P 1'
#
loop_
_entity.id
_entity.type
_entity.pdbx_description
1 polymer ?
#
loop_
_entity_poly.entity_id
_entity_poly.type
_entity_poly.pdbx_seq_one_letter_code
_entity_poly.pdbx_strand_id
1 'polypeptide(L)'
;MKLNKIKIHIVTFFVILINLSIICLYKLGLYLTKGKGLVYRSWINEMYAINISILVIATLIFIGELLRRKSKILKSIKDKLEIFNLIYYYILFLAIIFILWISLFCISFEFTPEHIVYKDNKKVIAQVNSCLTKTRVEFFEPINNIFMKKTNIEGICYRGSYDIYDRKSN
;
A
#
# COMPACT_ATOMS: atom_id res chain seq x y z
N MET A 1 37.81 8.57 -6.02
CA MET A 1 36.43 9.09 -6.19
C MET A 1 35.72 9.03 -4.84
N LYS A 2 35.65 10.15 -4.09
CA LYS A 2 34.96 10.21 -2.79
C LYS A 2 33.46 10.25 -3.06
N LEU A 3 32.81 9.09 -3.14
CA LEU A 3 31.35 9.03 -3.06
C LEU A 3 30.95 9.64 -1.73
N ASN A 4 30.25 10.78 -1.80
CA ASN A 4 29.59 11.41 -0.67
C ASN A 4 28.88 10.32 0.13
N LYS A 5 29.29 10.11 1.39
CA LYS A 5 28.53 9.29 2.35
C LYS A 5 27.24 10.06 2.63
N ILE A 6 26.27 9.96 1.72
CA ILE A 6 24.91 10.35 1.99
C ILE A 6 24.52 9.56 3.24
N LYS A 7 24.33 10.29 4.34
CA LYS A 7 24.12 9.65 5.62
C LYS A 7 22.72 9.03 5.55
N ILE A 8 22.63 7.71 5.46
CA ILE A 8 21.39 6.90 5.31
C ILE A 8 20.19 7.47 6.07
N HIS A 9 20.36 7.91 7.32
CA HIS A 9 19.31 8.55 8.13
C HIS A 9 18.62 9.79 7.51
N ILE A 10 19.32 10.60 6.71
CA ILE A 10 18.75 11.79 6.04
C ILE A 10 17.83 11.32 4.92
N VAL A 11 18.28 10.33 4.14
CA VAL A 11 17.48 9.76 3.06
C VAL A 11 16.24 9.09 3.63
N THR A 12 16.37 8.25 4.64
CA THR A 12 15.21 7.58 5.26
C THR A 12 14.26 8.57 5.92
N PHE A 13 14.76 9.64 6.52
CA PHE A 13 13.92 10.74 7.02
C PHE A 13 13.10 11.41 5.90
N PHE A 14 13.73 11.75 4.78
CA PHE A 14 13.01 12.32 3.63
C PHE A 14 11.99 11.35 3.03
N VAL A 15 12.33 10.07 2.93
CA VAL A 15 11.37 9.03 2.49
C VAL A 15 10.16 9.00 3.42
N ILE A 16 10.35 9.01 4.74
CA ILE A 16 9.25 9.07 5.71
C ILE A 16 8.38 10.31 5.48
N LEU A 17 9.01 11.48 5.31
CA LEU A 17 8.29 12.74 5.11
C LEU A 17 7.46 12.75 3.81
N ILE A 18 8.01 12.22 2.71
CA ILE A 18 7.29 12.07 1.44
C ILE A 18 6.10 11.12 1.60
N ASN A 19 6.27 9.96 2.24
CA ASN A 19 5.16 9.01 2.44
C ASN A 19 4.06 9.63 3.33
N LEU A 20 4.41 10.34 4.40
CA LEU A 20 3.44 11.07 5.22
C LEU A 20 2.66 12.11 4.40
N SER A 21 3.32 12.82 3.49
CA SER A 21 2.64 13.78 2.61
C SER A 21 1.62 13.10 1.69
N ILE A 22 1.92 11.92 1.14
CA ILE A 22 1.01 11.14 0.31
C ILE A 22 -0.20 10.67 1.12
N ILE A 23 -0.01 10.22 2.36
CA ILE A 23 -1.09 9.84 3.27
C ILE A 23 -2.02 11.03 3.54
N CYS A 24 -1.44 12.21 3.82
CA CYS A 24 -2.22 13.43 4.03
C CYS A 24 -3.04 13.79 2.80
N LEU A 25 -2.46 13.71 1.59
CA LEU A 25 -3.18 13.98 0.34
C LEU A 25 -4.32 12.99 0.10
N TYR A 26 -4.09 11.69 0.34
CA TYR A 26 -5.11 10.66 0.22
C TYR A 26 -6.29 10.91 1.19
N LYS A 27 -5.99 11.20 2.46
CA LYS A 27 -7.02 11.51 3.47
C LYS A 27 -7.76 12.81 3.16
N LEU A 28 -7.06 13.82 2.67
CA LEU A 28 -7.66 15.08 2.24
C LEU A 28 -8.65 14.85 1.09
N GLY A 29 -8.29 14.04 0.09
CA GLY A 29 -9.20 13.74 -1.00
C GLY A 29 -10.43 12.95 -0.54
N LEU A 30 -10.29 11.97 0.37
CA LEU A 30 -11.45 11.30 1.01
C LEU A 30 -12.36 12.29 1.73
N TYR A 31 -11.78 13.27 2.43
CA TYR A 31 -12.54 14.30 3.12
C TYR A 31 -13.30 15.19 2.13
N LEU A 32 -12.66 15.62 1.03
CA LEU A 32 -13.26 16.48 0.00
C LEU A 32 -14.35 15.77 -0.83
N THR A 33 -14.32 14.44 -0.90
CA THR A 33 -15.32 13.62 -1.60
C THR A 33 -16.44 13.10 -0.71
N LYS A 34 -16.32 13.28 0.61
CA LYS A 34 -17.34 12.84 1.57
C LYS A 34 -18.71 13.43 1.23
N GLY A 35 -19.73 12.58 1.17
CA GLY A 35 -21.11 12.97 0.85
C GLY A 35 -21.42 13.16 -0.64
N LYS A 36 -20.43 13.09 -1.54
CA LYS A 36 -20.63 13.26 -2.99
C LYS A 36 -20.86 11.93 -3.75
N GLY A 37 -20.85 10.80 -3.05
CA GLY A 37 -20.92 9.47 -3.67
C GLY A 37 -19.70 9.10 -4.52
N LEU A 38 -18.62 9.89 -4.43
CA LEU A 38 -17.35 9.66 -5.10
C LEU A 38 -16.48 8.74 -4.26
N VAL A 39 -15.86 7.76 -4.91
CA VAL A 39 -14.88 6.85 -4.32
C VAL A 39 -13.63 6.84 -5.19
N TYR A 40 -12.48 6.55 -4.58
CA TYR A 40 -11.24 6.36 -5.33
C TYR A 40 -11.30 5.11 -6.19
N ARG A 41 -10.66 5.16 -7.35
CA ARG A 41 -10.34 3.97 -8.16
C ARG A 41 -9.52 2.96 -7.34
N SER A 42 -9.70 1.67 -7.57
CA SER A 42 -9.01 0.59 -6.87
C SER A 42 -7.49 0.77 -6.86
N TRP A 43 -6.91 1.12 -8.01
CA TRP A 43 -5.45 1.31 -8.11
C TRP A 43 -4.93 2.44 -7.20
N ILE A 44 -5.73 3.47 -6.91
CA ILE A 44 -5.35 4.53 -5.95
C ILE A 44 -5.30 3.95 -4.53
N ASN A 45 -6.28 3.11 -4.18
CA ASN A 45 -6.33 2.44 -2.87
C ASN A 45 -5.15 1.46 -2.71
N GLU A 46 -4.80 0.74 -3.78
CA GLU A 46 -3.64 -0.16 -3.82
C GLU A 46 -2.32 0.62 -3.65
N MET A 47 -2.16 1.74 -4.36
CA MET A 47 -0.99 2.62 -4.19
C MET A 47 -0.90 3.19 -2.77
N TYR A 48 -2.05 3.52 -2.14
CA TYR A 48 -2.09 3.94 -0.74
C TYR A 48 -1.64 2.81 0.20
N ALA A 49 -2.10 1.57 0.00
CA ALA A 49 -1.67 0.42 0.80
C ALA A 49 -0.14 0.19 0.68
N ILE A 50 0.39 0.20 -0.55
CA ILE A 50 1.83 0.11 -0.82
C ILE A 50 2.60 1.23 -0.10
N ASN A 51 2.06 2.46 -0.13
CA ASN A 51 2.66 3.61 0.54
C ASN A 51 2.79 3.39 2.07
N ILE A 52 1.76 2.83 2.71
CA ILE A 52 1.80 2.47 4.13
C ILE A 52 2.91 1.45 4.41
N SER A 53 3.02 0.41 3.59
CA SER A 53 4.09 -0.60 3.75
C SER A 53 5.49 0.01 3.64
N ILE A 54 5.71 0.90 2.67
CA ILE A 54 6.99 1.64 2.51
C ILE A 54 7.27 2.49 3.75
N LEU A 55 6.27 3.20 4.28
CA LEU A 55 6.42 4.03 5.47
C LEU A 55 6.84 3.20 6.69
N VAL A 56 6.23 2.05 6.91
CA VAL A 56 6.56 1.14 8.02
C VAL A 56 8.02 0.68 7.92
N ILE A 57 8.44 0.23 6.73
CA ILE A 57 9.82 -0.22 6.49
C ILE A 57 10.83 0.92 6.70
N ALA A 58 10.55 2.09 6.13
CA ALA A 58 11.41 3.26 6.27
C ALA A 58 11.57 3.69 7.74
N THR A 59 10.47 3.64 8.51
CA THR A 59 10.47 3.95 9.95
C THR A 59 11.32 2.97 10.74
N LEU A 60 11.21 1.66 10.45
CA LEU A 60 12.01 0.63 11.11
C LEU A 60 13.52 0.81 10.83
N ILE A 61 13.88 1.10 9.58
CA ILE A 61 15.27 1.40 9.20
C ILE A 61 15.77 2.66 9.91
N PHE A 62 14.94 3.71 9.98
CA PHE A 62 15.30 4.97 10.65
C PHE A 62 15.54 4.77 12.15
N ILE A 63 14.67 4.03 12.84
CA ILE A 63 14.83 3.69 14.26
C ILE A 63 16.13 2.89 14.46
N GLY A 64 16.40 1.88 13.62
CA GLY A 64 17.63 1.10 13.72
C GLY A 64 18.91 1.91 13.52
N GLU A 65 18.88 2.88 12.60
CA GLU A 65 19.98 3.82 12.40
C GLU A 65 20.21 4.74 13.62
N LEU A 66 19.13 5.21 14.27
CA LEU A 66 19.24 6.00 15.49
C LEU A 66 19.84 5.18 16.65
N LEU A 67 19.38 3.94 16.83
CA LEU A 67 19.89 3.03 17.86
C LEU A 67 21.38 2.72 17.65
N ARG A 68 21.83 2.47 16.41
CA ARG A 68 23.25 2.28 16.08
C ARG A 68 24.11 3.48 16.46
N ARG A 69 23.62 4.70 16.24
CA ARG A 69 24.39 5.91 16.57
C ARG A 69 24.55 6.09 18.07
N LYS A 70 23.47 5.86 18.82
CA LYS A 70 23.49 5.88 20.28
C LYS A 70 24.46 4.83 20.84
N SER A 71 24.49 3.63 20.25
CA SER A 71 25.42 2.57 20.68
C SER A 71 26.89 2.89 20.40
N LYS A 72 27.21 3.59 19.30
CA LYS A 72 28.58 4.10 19.02
C LYS A 72 29.04 5.16 20.01
N ILE A 73 28.14 5.99 20.53
CA ILE A 73 28.46 7.02 21.54
C ILE A 73 28.78 6.37 22.90
N LEU A 74 28.18 5.21 23.21
CA LEU A 74 28.41 4.46 24.44
C LEU A 74 29.68 3.56 24.43
N LYS A 75 30.60 3.74 23.48
CA LYS A 75 31.79 2.86 23.34
C LYS A 75 32.81 3.05 24.47
N SER A 76 32.63 2.27 25.54
CA SER A 76 33.68 1.76 26.44
C SER A 76 33.74 0.21 26.46
N ILE A 77 32.82 -0.51 25.80
CA ILE A 77 32.82 -2.00 25.77
C ILE A 77 32.70 -2.45 24.31
N LYS A 78 33.82 -2.84 23.70
CA LYS A 78 33.98 -2.91 22.24
C LYS A 78 33.41 -4.17 21.58
N ASP A 79 33.42 -5.32 22.27
CA ASP A 79 33.17 -6.62 21.62
C ASP A 79 31.75 -7.17 21.83
N LYS A 80 31.16 -7.00 23.03
CA LYS A 80 29.76 -7.41 23.31
C LYS A 80 28.74 -6.60 22.50
N LEU A 81 29.10 -5.38 22.12
CA LEU A 81 28.24 -4.47 21.37
C LEU A 81 28.13 -4.84 19.89
N GLU A 82 29.15 -5.46 19.31
CA GLU A 82 29.15 -5.86 17.89
C GLU A 82 28.24 -7.06 17.63
N ILE A 83 28.27 -8.07 18.51
CA ILE A 83 27.34 -9.20 18.45
C ILE A 83 25.89 -8.73 18.65
N PHE A 84 25.65 -7.83 19.60
CA PHE A 84 24.31 -7.28 19.84
C PHE A 84 23.79 -6.47 18.63
N ASN A 85 24.66 -5.67 17.99
CA ASN A 85 24.29 -4.97 16.75
C ASN A 85 23.96 -5.96 15.63
N LEU A 86 24.73 -7.04 15.47
CA LEU A 86 24.48 -8.06 14.45
C LEU A 86 23.11 -8.74 14.66
N ILE A 87 22.81 -9.15 15.90
CA ILE A 87 21.51 -9.72 16.28
C ILE A 87 20.38 -8.73 16.01
N TYR A 88 20.56 -7.45 16.37
CA TYR A 88 19.57 -6.41 16.10
C TYR A 88 19.28 -6.26 14.60
N TYR A 89 20.32 -6.17 13.76
CA TYR A 89 20.14 -6.08 12.30
C TYR A 89 19.49 -7.33 11.72
N TYR A 90 19.81 -8.50 12.25
CA TYR A 90 19.19 -9.75 11.83
C TYR A 90 17.70 -9.80 12.17
N ILE A 91 17.32 -9.40 13.39
CA ILE A 91 15.91 -9.28 13.80
C ILE A 91 15.19 -8.24 12.95
N LEU A 92 15.81 -7.08 12.71
CA LEU A 92 15.25 -6.04 11.86
C LEU A 92 15.03 -6.53 10.42
N PHE A 93 15.98 -7.26 9.87
CA PHE A 93 15.89 -7.87 8.55
C PHE A 93 14.74 -8.87 8.46
N LEU A 94 14.62 -9.78 9.43
CA LEU A 94 13.51 -10.72 9.51
C LEU A 94 12.17 -10.01 9.67
N ALA A 95 12.11 -8.94 10.47
CA ALA A 95 10.90 -8.13 10.63
C ALA A 95 10.49 -7.45 9.32
N ILE A 96 11.45 -6.90 8.55
CA ILE A 96 11.18 -6.30 7.23
C ILE A 96 10.65 -7.35 6.26
N ILE A 97 11.26 -8.54 6.20
CA ILE A 97 10.78 -9.65 5.37
C ILE A 97 9.35 -10.02 5.77
N PHE A 98 9.09 -10.21 7.06
CA PHE A 98 7.78 -10.58 7.56
C PHE A 98 6.71 -9.55 7.22
N ILE A 99 7.01 -8.26 7.37
CA ILE A 99 6.11 -7.16 7.03
C ILE A 99 5.85 -7.11 5.52
N LEU A 100 6.87 -7.33 4.68
CA LEU A 100 6.70 -7.42 3.23
C LEU A 100 5.79 -8.59 2.85
N TRP A 101 5.99 -9.77 3.47
CA TRP A 101 5.14 -10.94 3.25
C TRP A 101 3.68 -10.69 3.66
N ILE A 102 3.45 -10.11 4.84
CA ILE A 102 2.09 -9.75 5.27
C ILE A 102 1.48 -8.70 4.34
N SER A 103 2.25 -7.69 3.93
CA SER A 103 1.76 -6.63 3.03
C SER A 103 1.34 -7.20 1.68
N LEU A 104 2.16 -8.07 1.09
CA LEU A 104 1.84 -8.75 -0.18
C LEU A 104 0.61 -9.65 -0.04
N PHE A 105 0.50 -10.36 1.09
CA PHE A 105 -0.68 -11.16 1.40
C PHE A 105 -1.92 -10.27 1.49
N CYS A 106 -1.92 -9.21 2.28
CA CYS A 106 -3.04 -8.26 2.39
C CYS A 106 -3.44 -7.67 1.03
N ILE A 107 -2.48 -7.21 0.23
CA ILE A 107 -2.73 -6.66 -1.11
C ILE A 107 -3.43 -7.71 -1.99
N SER A 108 -3.04 -8.97 -1.93
CA SER A 108 -3.66 -10.03 -2.73
C SER A 108 -5.14 -10.29 -2.40
N PHE A 109 -5.58 -9.99 -1.16
CA PHE A 109 -6.99 -10.09 -0.75
C PHE A 109 -7.78 -8.79 -0.92
N GLU A 110 -7.11 -7.63 -0.90
CA GLU A 110 -7.72 -6.32 -1.14
C GLU A 110 -7.76 -5.94 -2.63
N PHE A 111 -7.07 -6.70 -3.49
CA PHE A 111 -7.05 -6.47 -4.92
C PHE A 111 -8.47 -6.55 -5.50
N THR A 112 -8.91 -5.43 -6.05
CA THR A 112 -10.28 -5.27 -6.56
C THR A 112 -10.21 -4.86 -8.03
N PRO A 113 -10.05 -5.81 -8.97
CA PRO A 113 -9.86 -5.50 -10.37
C PRO A 113 -11.04 -4.69 -10.92
N GLU A 114 -10.71 -3.77 -11.80
CA GLU A 114 -11.67 -2.85 -12.42
C GLU A 114 -11.71 -3.09 -13.93
N HIS A 115 -12.92 -3.31 -14.44
CA HIS A 115 -13.15 -3.54 -15.87
C HIS A 115 -14.08 -2.49 -16.44
N ILE A 116 -13.79 -1.99 -17.63
CA ILE A 116 -14.70 -1.10 -18.35
C ILE A 116 -15.69 -1.96 -19.13
N VAL A 117 -16.97 -1.88 -18.79
CA VAL A 117 -18.04 -2.69 -19.39
C VAL A 117 -19.23 -1.82 -19.78
N TYR A 118 -20.09 -2.34 -20.65
CA TYR A 118 -21.39 -1.74 -20.96
C TYR A 118 -22.48 -2.50 -20.21
N LYS A 119 -23.25 -1.78 -19.39
CA LYS A 119 -24.40 -2.32 -18.67
C LYS A 119 -25.54 -1.30 -18.75
N ASP A 120 -26.75 -1.76 -19.08
CA ASP A 120 -27.94 -0.92 -19.28
C ASP A 120 -27.70 0.25 -20.26
N ASN A 121 -27.03 -0.03 -21.39
CA ASN A 121 -26.61 0.94 -22.41
C ASN A 121 -25.71 2.08 -21.91
N LYS A 122 -25.07 1.92 -20.75
CA LYS A 122 -24.13 2.88 -20.17
C LYS A 122 -22.75 2.26 -20.00
N LYS A 123 -21.71 3.07 -20.28
CA LYS A 123 -20.32 2.70 -20.00
C LYS A 123 -20.06 2.85 -18.50
N VAL A 124 -19.70 1.75 -17.85
CA VAL A 124 -19.48 1.70 -16.39
C VAL A 124 -18.19 0.96 -16.06
N ILE A 125 -17.70 1.16 -14.84
CA ILE A 125 -16.59 0.42 -14.26
C ILE A 125 -17.22 -0.70 -13.41
N ALA A 126 -16.95 -1.95 -13.75
CA ALA A 126 -17.23 -3.10 -12.91
C ALA A 126 -16.03 -3.30 -11.97
N GLN A 127 -16.22 -3.01 -10.68
CA GLN A 127 -15.23 -3.31 -9.64
C GLN A 127 -15.55 -4.69 -9.07
N VAL A 128 -14.61 -5.62 -9.20
CA VAL A 128 -14.76 -7.00 -8.77
C VAL A 128 -14.09 -7.15 -7.41
N ASN A 129 -14.85 -7.59 -6.42
CA ASN A 129 -14.37 -7.89 -5.08
C ASN A 129 -14.48 -9.40 -4.86
N SER A 130 -13.37 -10.08 -5.12
CA SER A 130 -13.26 -11.53 -5.00
C SER A 130 -12.94 -11.90 -3.55
N CYS A 131 -13.90 -12.51 -2.86
CA CYS A 131 -13.64 -13.16 -1.58
C CYS A 131 -13.42 -14.67 -1.77
N LEU A 132 -13.03 -15.36 -0.69
CA LEU A 132 -12.72 -16.79 -0.69
C LEU A 132 -13.84 -17.70 -1.22
N THR A 133 -15.11 -17.29 -1.11
CA THR A 133 -16.26 -18.15 -1.48
C THR A 133 -17.27 -17.49 -2.40
N LYS A 134 -17.32 -16.15 -2.40
CA LYS A 134 -18.26 -15.36 -3.18
C LYS A 134 -17.50 -14.18 -3.79
N THR A 135 -17.85 -13.85 -5.02
CA THR A 135 -17.36 -12.64 -5.68
C THR A 135 -18.52 -11.67 -5.82
N ARG A 136 -18.27 -10.41 -5.46
CA ARG A 136 -19.23 -9.33 -5.58
C ARG A 136 -18.72 -8.32 -6.61
N VAL A 137 -19.60 -7.92 -7.52
CA VAL A 137 -19.31 -6.89 -8.50
C VAL A 137 -20.18 -5.68 -8.20
N GLU A 138 -19.54 -4.53 -8.03
CA GLU A 138 -20.20 -3.23 -7.92
C GLU A 138 -19.95 -2.40 -9.18
N PHE A 139 -20.95 -1.61 -9.60
CA PHE A 139 -20.86 -0.79 -10.82
C PHE A 139 -20.72 0.69 -10.47
N PHE A 140 -19.75 1.33 -11.11
CA PHE A 140 -19.43 2.74 -10.91
C PHE A 140 -19.44 3.51 -12.23
N GLU A 141 -19.83 4.77 -12.16
CA GLU A 141 -19.72 5.70 -13.27
C GLU A 141 -18.26 6.19 -13.36
N PRO A 142 -17.63 6.12 -14.55
CA PRO A 142 -16.30 6.65 -14.73
C PRO A 142 -16.33 8.18 -14.70
N ILE A 143 -15.67 8.78 -13.71
CA ILE A 143 -15.54 10.25 -13.62
C ILE A 143 -14.20 10.69 -14.20
N ASN A 144 -13.11 10.14 -13.66
CA ASN A 144 -11.75 10.35 -14.16
C ASN A 144 -10.83 9.21 -13.70
N ASN A 145 -9.53 9.37 -13.90
CA ASN A 145 -8.55 8.34 -13.53
C ASN A 145 -8.36 8.19 -12.02
N ILE A 146 -8.81 9.14 -11.19
CA ILE A 146 -8.64 9.14 -9.74
C ILE A 146 -9.93 8.69 -9.05
N PHE A 147 -11.07 9.18 -9.51
CA PHE A 147 -12.36 8.98 -8.87
C PHE A 147 -13.35 8.26 -9.80
N MET A 148 -14.24 7.50 -9.16
CA MET A 148 -15.44 6.95 -9.76
C MET A 148 -16.64 7.24 -8.85
N LYS A 149 -17.85 7.17 -9.40
CA LYS A 149 -19.07 7.51 -8.67
C LYS A 149 -19.97 6.30 -8.55
N LYS A 150 -20.57 6.08 -7.38
CA LYS A 150 -21.53 4.99 -7.19
C LYS A 150 -22.72 5.15 -8.13
N THR A 151 -23.07 4.08 -8.84
CA THR A 151 -24.29 4.02 -9.66
C THR A 151 -25.43 3.39 -8.87
N ASN A 152 -26.64 3.50 -9.42
CA ASN A 152 -27.82 2.78 -8.95
C ASN A 152 -27.98 1.40 -9.62
N ILE A 153 -27.02 1.00 -10.47
CA ILE A 153 -27.08 -0.30 -11.15
C ILE A 153 -26.85 -1.39 -10.11
N GLU A 154 -27.72 -2.40 -10.09
CA GLU A 154 -27.63 -3.48 -9.13
C GLU A 154 -26.32 -4.27 -9.31
N GLY A 155 -25.63 -4.47 -8.18
CA GLY A 155 -24.42 -5.28 -8.11
C GLY A 155 -24.71 -6.74 -8.38
N ILE A 156 -23.70 -7.48 -8.82
CA ILE A 156 -23.80 -8.94 -9.04
C ILE A 156 -23.10 -9.64 -7.88
N CYS A 157 -23.67 -10.75 -7.40
CA CYS A 157 -23.01 -11.62 -6.44
C CYS A 157 -23.10 -13.06 -6.97
N TYR A 158 -21.96 -13.72 -7.11
CA TYR A 158 -21.90 -15.11 -7.57
C TYR A 158 -20.92 -15.93 -6.74
N ARG A 159 -21.08 -17.25 -6.81
CA ARG A 159 -20.22 -18.20 -6.09
C ARG A 159 -18.96 -18.48 -6.91
N GLY A 160 -17.82 -18.51 -6.23
CA GLY A 160 -16.50 -18.68 -6.83
C GLY A 160 -15.64 -17.43 -6.71
N SER A 161 -14.34 -17.60 -6.87
CA SER A 161 -13.31 -16.56 -6.69
C SER A 161 -12.69 -16.08 -8.01
N TYR A 162 -13.33 -16.40 -9.14
CA TYR A 162 -12.89 -16.00 -10.46
C TYR A 162 -13.54 -14.68 -10.86
N ASP A 163 -12.84 -13.90 -11.66
CA ASP A 163 -13.36 -12.68 -12.27
C ASP A 163 -14.08 -13.01 -13.58
N ILE A 164 -15.39 -12.73 -13.65
CA ILE A 164 -16.21 -13.00 -14.84
C ILE A 164 -15.88 -12.07 -16.02
N TYR A 165 -15.25 -10.92 -15.76
CA TYR A 165 -14.89 -9.92 -16.77
C TYR A 165 -13.44 -10.06 -17.25
N ASP A 166 -12.62 -10.87 -16.57
CA ASP A 166 -11.23 -11.16 -16.96
C ASP A 166 -11.12 -12.10 -18.17
N ARG A 167 -12.25 -12.63 -18.68
CA ARG A 167 -12.25 -13.35 -19.95
C ARG A 167 -12.03 -12.35 -21.09
N LYS A 168 -10.78 -12.31 -21.58
CA LYS A 168 -10.49 -11.98 -22.97
C LYS A 168 -11.48 -12.76 -23.85
N SER A 169 -12.41 -12.05 -24.45
CA SER A 169 -13.13 -12.51 -25.63
C SER A 169 -12.09 -12.90 -26.67
N ASN A 170 -11.93 -14.21 -26.89
CA ASN A 170 -11.61 -14.69 -28.22
C ASN A 170 -12.84 -14.43 -29.11
#